data_AF-A0A813DYF8-F1
#
_entry.id   AF-A0A813DYF8-F1
#
_cell.length_a   1.000
_cell.length_b   1.000
_cell.length_c   1.000
_cell.angle_alpha   90.00
_cell.angle_beta   90.00
_cell.angle_gamma   90.00
#
_symmetry.space_group_name_H-M   'P 1'
#
loop_
_entity.id
_entity.type
_entity.pdbx_description
1 polymer ?
#
loop_
_entity_poly.entity_id
_entity_poly.type
_entity_poly.pdbx_seq_one_letter_code
_entity_poly.pdbx_strand_id
1 'polypeptide(L)'
;MDDSIWDLLVGFMQYDSIAVLAALPQLRRRYFAPLRVKGLGGTEHLIIGRSEKDHNVSDPPGLAQLMLTGFRTGLGLNHMFKAQYILLSQPRWNNRVDDLLACVMLRALWYLGILDCAGIVLSPGPADAHTDPDEAKRRVEMVAEEIRDTLRALGLPSVRVLVADYGAQPGCCGGKTVADHLDALYDHAPPAGVSLVVTGCLGDVANFAERSTKVFRERTQRVILMGSALLEAERDELGRPTGQTVVVPDPMSSNMSEDMESADRLFRLAQELMVPLVVLSRHFTLALQALPQHRWNK
;
A
#
# COMPACT_ATOMS: atom_id res chain seq x y z
N MET A 1 33.70 24.51 -18.63
CA MET A 1 34.08 23.12 -18.95
C MET A 1 33.16 22.29 -18.11
N ASP A 2 32.12 21.77 -18.74
CA ASP A 2 31.11 20.94 -18.09
C ASP A 2 31.74 19.55 -17.91
N ASP A 3 32.39 19.31 -16.78
CA ASP A 3 32.89 17.99 -16.40
C ASP A 3 31.70 17.11 -15.98
N SER A 4 30.97 16.65 -16.98
CA SER A 4 29.86 15.73 -16.78
C SER A 4 30.40 14.30 -16.75
N ILE A 5 30.03 13.51 -15.74
CA ILE A 5 30.37 12.08 -15.71
C ILE A 5 29.87 11.32 -16.98
N TRP A 6 28.92 11.91 -17.70
CA TRP A 6 28.42 11.42 -18.97
C TRP A 6 29.46 11.43 -20.10
N ASP A 7 30.47 12.33 -20.03
CA ASP A 7 31.56 12.37 -21.02
C ASP A 7 32.55 11.21 -20.86
N LEU A 8 32.53 10.54 -19.71
CA LEU A 8 33.32 9.32 -19.44
C LEU A 8 32.62 8.03 -19.88
N LEU A 9 31.31 8.09 -20.18
CA LEU A 9 30.53 6.94 -20.64
C LEU A 9 30.66 6.78 -22.16
N VAL A 10 31.76 6.16 -22.59
CA VAL A 10 32.04 5.89 -24.02
C VAL A 10 31.10 4.84 -24.62
N GLY A 11 30.40 4.07 -23.78
CA GLY A 11 29.37 3.12 -24.17
C GLY A 11 28.90 2.27 -23.00
N PHE A 12 27.63 1.92 -22.98
CA PHE A 12 27.04 0.99 -22.01
C PHE A 12 26.61 -0.26 -22.77
N MET A 13 27.22 -1.40 -22.47
CA MET A 13 26.96 -2.65 -23.20
C MET A 13 25.70 -3.32 -22.65
N GLN A 14 24.58 -3.21 -23.37
CA GLN A 14 23.26 -3.68 -22.93
C GLN A 14 22.94 -5.11 -23.39
N TYR A 15 23.84 -6.04 -23.12
CA TYR A 15 23.71 -7.42 -23.60
C TYR A 15 22.40 -8.09 -23.16
N ASP A 16 22.01 -7.93 -21.90
CA ASP A 16 20.81 -8.57 -21.35
C ASP A 16 19.53 -8.09 -22.02
N SER A 17 19.43 -6.78 -22.26
CA SER A 17 18.27 -6.20 -22.94
C SER A 17 18.19 -6.66 -24.39
N ILE A 18 19.33 -6.73 -25.09
CA ILE A 18 19.38 -7.25 -26.46
C ILE A 18 19.02 -8.74 -26.48
N ALA A 19 19.45 -9.53 -25.49
CA ALA A 19 19.11 -10.96 -25.39
C ALA A 19 17.59 -11.17 -25.26
N VAL A 20 16.90 -10.35 -24.46
CA VAL A 20 15.43 -10.38 -24.34
C VAL A 20 14.77 -10.06 -25.68
N LEU A 21 15.24 -9.03 -26.40
CA LEU A 21 14.72 -8.69 -27.73
C LEU A 21 14.97 -9.82 -28.74
N ALA A 22 16.15 -10.45 -28.68
CA ALA A 22 16.51 -11.58 -29.53
C ALA A 22 15.69 -12.83 -29.22
N ALA A 23 15.18 -13.02 -28.01
CA ALA A 23 14.31 -14.15 -27.66
C ALA A 23 12.95 -14.07 -28.39
N LEU A 24 12.44 -12.86 -28.63
CA LEU A 24 11.13 -12.62 -29.24
C LEU A 24 11.17 -12.81 -30.77
N PRO A 25 10.46 -13.79 -31.37
CA PRO A 25 10.60 -14.10 -32.80
C PRO A 25 10.31 -12.94 -33.75
N GLN A 26 9.35 -12.08 -33.42
CA GLN A 26 8.97 -10.93 -34.25
C GLN A 26 10.06 -9.86 -34.27
N LEU A 27 10.64 -9.55 -33.11
CA LEU A 27 11.73 -8.59 -33.00
C LEU A 27 13.03 -9.18 -33.55
N ARG A 28 13.28 -10.48 -33.30
CA ARG A 28 14.40 -11.22 -33.88
C ARG A 28 14.42 -11.12 -35.40
N ARG A 29 13.30 -11.40 -36.07
CA ARG A 29 13.18 -11.31 -37.54
C ARG A 29 13.34 -9.89 -38.07
N ARG A 30 12.98 -8.87 -37.29
CA ARG A 30 13.03 -7.47 -37.70
C ARG A 30 14.41 -6.86 -37.58
N TYR A 31 15.09 -7.11 -36.46
CA TYR A 31 16.33 -6.39 -36.11
C TYR A 31 17.59 -7.25 -36.22
N PHE A 32 17.46 -8.57 -36.39
CA PHE A 32 18.59 -9.49 -36.39
C PHE A 32 18.60 -10.38 -37.63
N ALA A 33 19.80 -10.74 -38.07
CA ALA A 33 20.07 -11.70 -39.13
C ALA A 33 20.87 -12.90 -38.56
N PRO A 34 20.26 -13.73 -37.68
CA PRO A 34 20.97 -14.82 -37.04
C PRO A 34 21.49 -15.83 -38.06
N LEU A 35 22.74 -16.26 -37.87
CA LEU A 35 23.31 -17.38 -38.60
C LEU A 35 22.68 -18.69 -38.10
N ARG A 36 22.09 -19.45 -39.02
CA ARG A 36 21.56 -20.79 -38.74
C ARG A 36 22.66 -21.81 -38.84
N VAL A 37 22.88 -22.57 -37.77
CA VAL A 37 23.89 -23.63 -37.72
C VAL A 37 23.22 -24.92 -37.26
N LYS A 38 23.45 -26.03 -37.97
CA LYS A 38 23.02 -27.35 -37.51
C LYS A 38 24.02 -27.89 -36.50
N GLY A 39 23.55 -28.16 -35.29
CA GLY A 39 24.32 -28.77 -34.22
C GLY A 39 24.20 -30.29 -34.21
N LEU A 40 24.65 -30.89 -33.10
CA LEU A 40 24.53 -32.32 -32.85
C LEU A 40 23.06 -32.77 -32.93
N GLY A 41 22.83 -33.91 -33.56
CA GLY A 41 21.48 -34.45 -33.77
C GLY A 41 20.62 -33.67 -34.76
N GLY A 42 21.20 -32.74 -35.54
CA GLY A 42 20.48 -31.97 -36.55
C GLY A 42 19.67 -30.78 -36.01
N THR A 43 19.79 -30.47 -34.71
CA THR A 43 19.14 -29.33 -34.07
C THR A 43 19.61 -28.02 -34.69
N GLU A 44 18.68 -27.12 -35.03
CA GLU A 44 19.04 -25.80 -35.56
C GLU A 44 19.31 -24.81 -34.43
N HIS A 45 20.47 -24.18 -34.47
CA HIS A 45 20.87 -23.10 -33.57
C HIS A 45 20.90 -21.77 -34.32
N LEU A 46 20.56 -20.68 -33.61
CA LEU A 46 20.61 -19.32 -34.13
C LEU A 46 21.74 -18.57 -33.42
N ILE A 47 22.77 -18.17 -34.16
CA ILE A 47 23.92 -17.43 -33.63
C ILE A 47 23.82 -15.97 -34.06
N ILE A 48 23.94 -15.05 -33.11
CA ILE A 48 23.94 -13.60 -33.31
C ILE A 48 25.21 -13.05 -32.67
N GLY A 49 25.94 -12.18 -33.37
CA GLY A 49 27.15 -11.57 -32.83
C GLY A 49 28.37 -12.48 -32.89
N ARG A 50 28.57 -13.19 -34.01
CA ARG A 50 29.67 -14.16 -34.16
C ARG A 50 31.06 -13.52 -34.06
N SER A 51 31.19 -12.28 -34.51
CA SER A 51 32.44 -11.51 -34.43
C SER A 51 32.15 -10.00 -34.52
N GLU A 52 33.15 -9.17 -34.25
CA GLU A 52 33.03 -7.71 -34.39
C GLU A 52 32.61 -7.28 -35.82
N LYS A 53 33.12 -7.97 -36.84
CA LYS A 53 32.81 -7.69 -38.25
C LYS A 53 31.48 -8.28 -38.71
N ASP A 54 30.94 -9.23 -37.94
CA ASP A 54 29.75 -10.01 -38.27
C ASP A 54 28.85 -10.06 -37.05
N HIS A 55 28.27 -8.89 -36.74
CA HIS A 55 27.44 -8.68 -35.55
C HIS A 55 26.00 -9.22 -35.72
N ASN A 56 25.59 -9.58 -36.94
CA ASN A 56 24.28 -10.17 -37.25
C ASN A 56 23.07 -9.30 -36.85
N VAL A 57 23.22 -7.96 -36.89
CA VAL A 57 22.13 -7.00 -36.67
C VAL A 57 21.73 -6.42 -38.03
N SER A 58 20.46 -6.60 -38.40
CA SER A 58 19.94 -6.19 -39.72
C SER A 58 19.68 -4.69 -39.82
N ASP A 59 19.29 -4.07 -38.70
CA ASP A 59 19.01 -2.63 -38.60
C ASP A 59 19.60 -2.07 -37.30
N PRO A 60 20.92 -1.81 -37.25
CA PRO A 60 21.56 -1.28 -36.05
C PRO A 60 21.00 0.06 -35.57
N PRO A 61 20.75 1.06 -36.46
CA PRO A 61 20.16 2.33 -36.04
C PRO A 61 18.74 2.17 -35.47
N GLY A 62 17.89 1.36 -36.10
CA GLY A 62 16.54 1.12 -35.62
C GLY A 62 16.50 0.36 -34.29
N LEU A 63 17.40 -0.63 -34.10
CA LEU A 63 17.54 -1.34 -32.83
C LEU A 63 18.02 -0.40 -31.72
N ALA A 64 19.02 0.45 -32.00
CA ALA A 64 19.51 1.44 -31.06
C ALA A 64 18.41 2.46 -30.69
N GLN A 65 17.64 2.93 -31.67
CA GLN A 65 16.53 3.85 -31.44
C GLN A 65 15.40 3.20 -30.63
N LEU A 66 15.07 1.93 -30.89
CA LEU A 66 14.10 1.16 -30.13
C LEU A 66 14.55 1.06 -28.66
N MET A 67 15.80 0.71 -28.42
CA MET A 67 16.38 0.61 -27.08
C MET A 67 16.36 1.96 -26.37
N LEU A 68 16.85 3.02 -27.02
CA LEU A 68 16.88 4.37 -26.45
C LEU A 68 15.47 4.88 -26.12
N THR A 69 14.51 4.66 -27.02
CA THR A 69 13.10 5.03 -26.79
C THR A 69 12.53 4.18 -25.66
N GLY A 70 12.77 2.88 -25.66
CA GLY A 70 12.33 1.96 -24.61
C GLY A 70 12.87 2.35 -23.23
N PHE A 71 14.15 2.72 -23.11
CA PHE A 71 14.70 3.20 -21.85
C PHE A 71 14.21 4.59 -21.48
N ARG A 72 14.15 5.54 -22.41
CA ARG A 72 13.64 6.88 -22.10
C ARG A 72 12.17 6.85 -21.69
N THR A 73 11.36 6.09 -22.43
CA THR A 73 9.96 5.87 -22.10
C THR A 73 9.86 5.05 -20.82
N GLY A 74 10.59 3.96 -20.63
CA GLY A 74 10.52 3.14 -19.42
C GLY A 74 11.02 3.85 -18.15
N LEU A 75 12.06 4.70 -18.26
CA LEU A 75 12.54 5.55 -17.16
C LEU A 75 11.62 6.75 -16.92
N GLY A 76 10.98 7.27 -17.99
CA GLY A 76 10.03 8.38 -17.92
C GLY A 76 8.62 7.97 -17.50
N LEU A 77 8.25 6.70 -17.75
CA LEU A 77 7.12 6.02 -17.13
C LEU A 77 7.57 5.80 -15.69
N ASN A 78 7.20 6.74 -14.82
CA ASN A 78 7.44 6.65 -13.40
C ASN A 78 6.73 5.40 -12.85
N HIS A 79 7.38 4.23 -12.97
CA HIS A 79 6.92 2.94 -12.46
C HIS A 79 7.07 2.86 -10.94
N MET A 80 7.27 3.99 -10.25
CA MET A 80 7.06 4.08 -8.82
C MET A 80 5.67 3.53 -8.54
N PHE A 81 5.64 2.32 -8.01
CA PHE A 81 4.43 1.70 -7.55
C PHE A 81 3.86 2.62 -6.49
N LYS A 82 2.87 3.45 -6.86
CA LYS A 82 2.21 4.33 -5.90
C LYS A 82 1.59 3.42 -4.86
N ALA A 83 2.05 3.53 -3.62
CA ALA A 83 1.44 2.80 -2.53
C ALA A 83 -0.03 3.22 -2.46
N GLN A 84 -0.92 2.25 -2.66
CA GLN A 84 -2.34 2.50 -2.56
C GLN A 84 -2.75 2.44 -1.10
N TYR A 85 -3.49 3.44 -0.69
CA TYR A 85 -3.67 3.75 0.72
C TYR A 85 -5.16 3.93 1.03
N ILE A 86 -5.63 3.25 2.06
CA ILE A 86 -6.95 3.47 2.66
C ILE A 86 -6.72 3.80 4.14
N LEU A 87 -7.30 4.90 4.61
CA LEU A 87 -7.28 5.28 6.02
C LEU A 87 -8.64 4.99 6.65
N LEU A 88 -8.64 4.22 7.73
CA LEU A 88 -9.73 4.12 8.66
C LEU A 88 -9.38 4.92 9.91
N SER A 89 -10.16 5.96 10.20
CA SER A 89 -10.01 6.76 11.41
C SER A 89 -11.30 6.78 12.22
N GLN A 90 -11.16 6.86 13.54
CA GLN A 90 -12.27 7.10 14.46
C GLN A 90 -12.03 8.46 15.11
N PRO A 91 -12.70 9.53 14.63
CA PRO A 91 -12.47 10.86 15.13
C PRO A 91 -12.78 10.96 16.63
N ARG A 92 -11.85 11.55 17.36
CA ARG A 92 -11.96 11.87 18.79
C ARG A 92 -11.62 13.35 18.98
N TRP A 93 -12.07 13.91 20.09
CA TRP A 93 -11.79 15.32 20.40
C TRP A 93 -10.29 15.64 20.46
N ASN A 94 -9.45 14.64 20.76
CA ASN A 94 -8.00 14.79 20.96
C ASN A 94 -7.14 14.40 19.75
N ASN A 95 -7.69 13.82 18.67
CA ASN A 95 -6.92 13.40 17.48
C ASN A 95 -7.26 14.21 16.21
N ARG A 96 -8.16 15.19 16.29
CA ARG A 96 -8.54 16.04 15.15
C ARG A 96 -7.33 16.69 14.46
N VAL A 97 -6.36 17.16 15.24
CA VAL A 97 -5.12 17.76 14.70
C VAL A 97 -4.31 16.73 13.92
N ASP A 98 -4.28 15.48 14.39
CA ASP A 98 -3.56 14.39 13.74
C ASP A 98 -4.20 14.03 12.39
N ASP A 99 -5.54 13.99 12.30
CA ASP A 99 -6.26 13.75 11.05
C ASP A 99 -6.00 14.86 10.01
N LEU A 100 -5.97 16.13 10.43
CA LEU A 100 -5.65 17.25 9.54
C LEU A 100 -4.18 17.25 9.10
N LEU A 101 -3.26 16.92 10.01
CA LEU A 101 -1.84 16.77 9.67
C LEU A 101 -1.63 15.60 8.71
N ALA A 102 -2.36 14.50 8.88
CA ALA A 102 -2.35 13.39 7.94
C ALA A 102 -2.79 13.85 6.54
N CYS A 103 -3.79 14.71 6.41
CA CYS A 103 -4.19 15.29 5.12
C CYS A 103 -3.06 16.10 4.45
N VAL A 104 -2.34 16.91 5.23
CA VAL A 104 -1.18 17.68 4.73
C VAL A 104 -0.05 16.73 4.27
N MET A 105 0.22 15.67 5.03
CA MET A 105 1.21 14.65 4.66
C MET A 105 0.79 13.88 3.41
N LEU A 106 -0.50 13.52 3.28
CA LEU A 106 -1.05 12.88 2.09
C LEU A 106 -0.83 13.75 0.85
N ARG A 107 -1.03 15.07 0.95
CA ARG A 107 -0.75 16.00 -0.15
C ARG A 107 0.71 15.99 -0.58
N ALA A 108 1.64 16.04 0.37
CA ALA A 108 3.07 15.99 0.07
C ALA A 108 3.45 14.67 -0.62
N LEU A 109 3.00 13.53 -0.08
CA LEU A 109 3.31 12.20 -0.62
C LEU A 109 2.67 11.96 -2.00
N TRP A 110 1.46 12.47 -2.22
CA TRP A 110 0.79 12.41 -3.52
C TRP A 110 1.52 13.26 -4.57
N TYR A 111 1.97 14.46 -4.21
CA TYR A 111 2.73 15.33 -5.12
C TYR A 111 4.06 14.69 -5.54
N LEU A 112 4.72 13.98 -4.63
CA LEU A 112 5.94 13.22 -4.91
C LEU A 112 5.68 11.94 -5.73
N GLY A 113 4.41 11.59 -5.99
CA GLY A 113 4.05 10.37 -6.71
C GLY A 113 4.38 9.09 -5.94
N ILE A 114 4.46 9.16 -4.60
CA ILE A 114 4.78 8.03 -3.73
C ILE A 114 3.52 7.27 -3.31
N LEU A 115 2.43 8.00 -3.07
CA LEU A 115 1.20 7.47 -2.49
C LEU A 115 -0.02 7.93 -3.29
N ASP A 116 -1.02 7.06 -3.34
CA ASP A 116 -2.35 7.36 -3.86
C ASP A 116 -3.42 6.92 -2.85
N CYS A 117 -4.26 7.86 -2.41
CA CYS A 117 -5.24 7.62 -1.36
C CYS A 117 -6.58 7.24 -2.01
N ALA A 118 -6.95 5.97 -1.92
CA ALA A 118 -8.18 5.44 -2.49
C ALA A 118 -9.43 5.93 -1.74
N GLY A 119 -9.28 6.21 -0.44
CA GLY A 119 -10.32 6.79 0.40
C GLY A 119 -9.96 6.86 1.89
N ILE A 120 -10.72 7.67 2.61
CA ILE A 120 -10.73 7.79 4.07
C ILE A 120 -12.12 7.35 4.54
N VAL A 121 -12.18 6.38 5.43
CA VAL A 121 -13.41 5.93 6.08
C VAL A 121 -13.38 6.39 7.52
N LEU A 122 -14.46 7.01 7.96
CA LEU A 122 -14.63 7.48 9.33
C LEU A 122 -15.78 6.72 9.97
N SER A 123 -15.58 6.20 11.18
CA SER A 123 -16.64 5.62 11.99
C SER A 123 -16.65 6.21 13.41
N PRO A 124 -17.79 6.22 14.10
CA PRO A 124 -17.81 6.48 15.54
C PRO A 124 -16.97 5.45 16.29
N GLY A 125 -16.42 5.84 17.45
CA GLY A 125 -15.65 4.92 18.29
C GLY A 125 -16.54 4.10 19.23
N PRO A 126 -16.01 3.05 19.88
CA PRO A 126 -16.74 2.30 20.90
C PRO A 126 -17.19 3.16 22.08
N ALA A 127 -16.44 4.22 22.41
CA ALA A 127 -16.82 5.19 23.43
C ALA A 127 -18.14 5.93 23.09
N ASP A 128 -18.49 6.03 21.81
CA ASP A 128 -19.73 6.64 21.36
C ASP A 128 -20.92 5.67 21.42
N ALA A 129 -20.71 4.39 21.76
CA ALA A 129 -21.77 3.37 21.81
C ALA A 129 -22.87 3.67 22.84
N HIS A 130 -22.59 4.51 23.84
CA HIS A 130 -23.57 4.96 24.83
C HIS A 130 -24.26 6.28 24.45
N THR A 131 -23.84 6.92 23.35
CA THR A 131 -24.51 8.10 22.81
C THR A 131 -25.65 7.65 21.90
N ASP A 132 -26.66 8.51 21.73
CA ASP A 132 -27.60 8.42 20.61
C ASP A 132 -26.83 8.22 19.28
N PRO A 133 -27.09 7.13 18.53
CA PRO A 133 -26.37 6.83 17.29
C PRO A 133 -26.40 7.97 16.27
N ASP A 134 -27.52 8.69 16.19
CA ASP A 134 -27.67 9.83 15.28
C ASP A 134 -26.82 11.03 15.71
N GLU A 135 -26.57 11.22 17.01
CA GLU A 135 -25.68 12.25 17.52
C GLU A 135 -24.21 11.90 17.28
N ALA A 136 -23.81 10.66 17.57
CA ALA A 136 -22.46 10.16 17.30
C ALA A 136 -22.11 10.29 15.81
N LYS A 137 -23.05 9.88 14.95
CA LYS A 137 -22.96 10.02 13.50
C LYS A 137 -22.77 11.48 13.07
N ARG A 138 -23.62 12.39 13.56
CA ARG A 138 -23.51 13.83 13.29
C ARG A 138 -22.14 14.41 13.64
N ARG A 139 -21.55 13.99 14.77
CA ARG A 139 -20.18 14.42 15.14
C ARG A 139 -19.15 13.96 14.12
N VAL A 140 -19.21 12.70 13.70
CA VAL A 140 -18.30 12.15 12.69
C VAL A 140 -18.51 12.83 11.33
N GLU A 141 -19.75 13.14 10.94
CA GLU A 141 -20.01 13.90 9.70
C GLU A 141 -19.42 15.31 9.72
N MET A 142 -19.47 16.01 10.86
CA MET A 142 -18.84 17.32 10.97
C MET A 142 -17.32 17.24 10.73
N VAL A 143 -16.65 16.23 11.31
CA VAL A 143 -15.22 16.01 11.07
C VAL A 143 -14.98 15.60 9.61
N ALA A 144 -15.85 14.77 9.04
CA ALA A 144 -15.76 14.36 7.65
C ALA A 144 -15.81 15.55 6.69
N GLU A 145 -16.71 16.51 6.93
CA GLU A 145 -16.82 17.69 6.08
C GLU A 145 -15.58 18.58 6.18
N GLU A 146 -15.05 18.75 7.39
CA GLU A 146 -13.79 19.48 7.58
C GLU A 146 -12.61 18.81 6.87
N ILE A 147 -12.50 17.48 6.93
CA ILE A 147 -11.49 16.72 6.19
C ILE A 147 -11.68 16.90 4.69
N ARG A 148 -12.92 16.85 4.18
CA ARG A 148 -13.21 17.11 2.75
C ARG A 148 -12.79 18.52 2.34
N ASP A 149 -13.13 19.53 3.12
CA ASP A 149 -12.77 20.93 2.85
C ASP A 149 -11.25 21.11 2.85
N THR A 150 -10.56 20.50 3.82
CA THR A 150 -9.10 20.51 3.92
C THR A 150 -8.46 19.83 2.71
N LEU A 151 -8.94 18.64 2.31
CA LEU A 151 -8.44 17.93 1.13
C LEU A 151 -8.70 18.72 -0.15
N ARG A 152 -9.87 19.36 -0.30
CA ARG A 152 -10.16 20.26 -1.44
C ARG A 152 -9.18 21.43 -1.47
N ALA A 153 -8.95 22.10 -0.34
CA ALA A 153 -8.01 23.22 -0.23
C ALA A 153 -6.57 22.80 -0.54
N LEU A 154 -6.20 21.57 -0.19
CA LEU A 154 -4.89 20.99 -0.52
C LEU A 154 -4.78 20.53 -1.98
N GLY A 155 -5.86 20.55 -2.77
CA GLY A 155 -5.85 20.09 -4.16
C GLY A 155 -5.99 18.57 -4.32
N LEU A 156 -6.61 17.90 -3.35
CA LEU A 156 -6.97 16.47 -3.36
C LEU A 156 -8.50 16.24 -3.34
N PRO A 157 -9.31 16.91 -4.18
CA PRO A 157 -10.77 16.82 -4.13
C PRO A 157 -11.32 15.42 -4.50
N SER A 158 -10.50 14.57 -5.13
CA SER A 158 -10.88 13.23 -5.57
C SER A 158 -10.78 12.17 -4.47
N VAL A 159 -10.14 12.47 -3.35
CA VAL A 159 -10.04 11.53 -2.22
C VAL A 159 -11.42 11.41 -1.58
N ARG A 160 -11.98 10.19 -1.61
CA ARG A 160 -13.30 9.91 -1.06
C ARG A 160 -13.24 9.92 0.47
N VAL A 161 -14.10 10.69 1.11
CA VAL A 161 -14.27 10.70 2.58
C VAL A 161 -15.65 10.16 2.91
N LEU A 162 -15.69 8.93 3.42
CA LEU A 162 -16.88 8.14 3.67
C LEU A 162 -17.15 8.07 5.17
N VAL A 163 -18.41 8.22 5.56
CA VAL A 163 -18.84 8.08 6.96
C VAL A 163 -19.63 6.78 7.08
N ALA A 164 -19.24 5.97 8.05
CA ALA A 164 -19.84 4.69 8.34
C ALA A 164 -20.70 4.77 9.60
N ASP A 165 -21.72 3.92 9.63
CA ASP A 165 -22.54 3.73 10.81
C ASP A 165 -21.86 2.75 11.77
N TYR A 166 -21.75 3.12 13.05
CA TYR A 166 -21.18 2.25 14.07
C TYR A 166 -22.11 1.09 14.39
N GLY A 167 -21.57 -0.12 14.43
CA GLY A 167 -22.31 -1.30 14.91
C GLY A 167 -23.55 -1.67 14.08
N ALA A 168 -23.73 -1.12 12.87
CA ALA A 168 -24.85 -1.51 12.02
C ALA A 168 -24.72 -2.99 11.68
N GLN A 169 -25.63 -3.81 12.19
CA GLN A 169 -25.71 -5.22 11.80
C GLN A 169 -26.01 -5.30 10.30
N PRO A 170 -25.42 -6.27 9.58
CA PRO A 170 -25.77 -6.52 8.18
C PRO A 170 -27.28 -6.67 8.03
N GLY A 171 -27.92 -5.75 7.29
CA GLY A 171 -29.37 -5.79 7.01
C GLY A 171 -30.27 -4.90 7.88
N CYS A 172 -29.74 -4.18 8.87
CA CYS A 172 -30.52 -3.13 9.55
C CYS A 172 -30.68 -1.90 8.64
N CYS A 173 -31.90 -1.40 8.57
CA CYS A 173 -32.43 -0.60 7.46
C CYS A 173 -31.65 0.71 7.19
N GLY A 174 -30.78 0.69 6.18
CA GLY A 174 -30.37 1.88 5.41
C GLY A 174 -28.94 2.39 5.61
N GLY A 175 -28.24 1.95 6.65
CA GLY A 175 -26.88 2.38 6.96
C GLY A 175 -25.78 1.63 6.20
N LYS A 176 -24.61 2.25 6.02
CA LYS A 176 -23.41 1.59 5.46
C LYS A 176 -22.38 1.40 6.56
N THR A 177 -21.95 0.16 6.77
CA THR A 177 -20.88 -0.19 7.71
C THR A 177 -19.51 0.20 7.15
N VAL A 178 -18.49 0.19 8.01
CA VAL A 178 -17.10 0.35 7.55
C VAL A 178 -16.74 -0.73 6.55
N ALA A 179 -17.13 -1.98 6.81
CA ALA A 179 -16.86 -3.08 5.90
C ALA A 179 -17.50 -2.84 4.52
N ASP A 180 -18.69 -2.25 4.43
CA ASP A 180 -19.34 -1.96 3.13
C ASP A 180 -18.58 -0.90 2.34
N HIS A 181 -18.07 0.12 3.04
CA HIS A 181 -17.22 1.12 2.41
C HIS A 181 -15.87 0.54 2.01
N LEU A 182 -15.26 -0.32 2.84
CA LEU A 182 -14.02 -1.01 2.50
C LEU A 182 -14.19 -1.91 1.28
N ASP A 183 -15.26 -2.71 1.21
CA ASP A 183 -15.55 -3.51 0.01
C ASP A 183 -15.61 -2.63 -1.25
N ALA A 184 -16.37 -1.53 -1.20
CA ALA A 184 -16.46 -0.59 -2.33
C ALA A 184 -15.13 0.09 -2.70
N LEU A 185 -14.25 0.34 -1.72
CA LEU A 185 -12.91 0.88 -1.97
C LEU A 185 -12.00 -0.18 -2.60
N TYR A 186 -12.02 -1.41 -2.09
CA TYR A 186 -11.22 -2.53 -2.57
C TYR A 186 -11.61 -3.00 -3.97
N ASP A 187 -12.90 -2.90 -4.33
CA ASP A 187 -13.38 -3.20 -5.70
C ASP A 187 -12.70 -2.33 -6.77
N HIS A 188 -12.29 -1.11 -6.39
CA HIS A 188 -11.61 -0.16 -7.26
C HIS A 188 -10.10 -0.13 -7.04
N ALA A 189 -9.57 -0.93 -6.10
CA ALA A 189 -8.15 -0.99 -5.82
C ALA A 189 -7.40 -1.72 -6.95
N PRO A 190 -6.17 -1.31 -7.29
CA PRO A 190 -5.42 -1.96 -8.36
C PRO A 190 -5.05 -3.40 -7.99
N PRO A 191 -4.68 -4.23 -9.00
CA PRO A 191 -4.36 -5.65 -8.81
C PRO A 191 -3.28 -5.92 -7.76
N ALA A 192 -2.37 -4.98 -7.56
CA ALA A 192 -1.29 -5.14 -6.60
C ALA A 192 -1.72 -4.92 -5.14
N GLY A 193 -2.93 -4.45 -4.88
CA GLY A 193 -3.49 -4.33 -3.53
C GLY A 193 -3.28 -2.97 -2.87
N VAL A 194 -3.71 -2.89 -1.61
CA VAL A 194 -3.79 -1.68 -0.78
C VAL A 194 -3.12 -1.90 0.58
N SER A 195 -2.51 -0.84 1.11
CA SER A 195 -2.13 -0.74 2.52
C SER A 195 -3.29 -0.14 3.30
N LEU A 196 -3.82 -0.89 4.27
CA LEU A 196 -4.91 -0.44 5.13
C LEU A 196 -4.33 0.16 6.42
N VAL A 197 -4.60 1.43 6.68
CA VAL A 197 -4.13 2.13 7.89
C VAL A 197 -5.29 2.33 8.84
N VAL A 198 -5.10 1.96 10.10
CA VAL A 198 -6.13 1.96 11.14
C VAL A 198 -5.62 2.75 12.33
N THR A 199 -6.25 3.90 12.59
CA THR A 199 -5.86 4.81 13.68
C THR A 199 -6.77 4.74 14.91
N GLY A 200 -7.85 3.96 14.83
CA GLY A 200 -8.83 3.73 15.90
C GLY A 200 -8.93 2.26 16.33
N CYS A 201 -10.10 1.88 16.83
CA CYS A 201 -10.41 0.53 17.28
C CYS A 201 -10.52 -0.48 16.13
N LEU A 202 -10.32 -1.75 16.45
CA LEU A 202 -10.12 -2.80 15.45
C LEU A 202 -11.39 -3.57 15.07
N GLY A 203 -12.52 -3.35 15.75
CA GLY A 203 -13.80 -4.02 15.48
C GLY A 203 -14.24 -3.97 14.03
N ASP A 204 -14.26 -2.78 13.45
CA ASP A 204 -14.68 -2.58 12.06
C ASP A 204 -13.81 -3.34 11.04
N VAL A 205 -12.50 -3.40 11.31
CA VAL A 205 -11.53 -4.06 10.43
C VAL A 205 -11.53 -5.58 10.63
N ALA A 206 -11.69 -6.06 11.86
CA ALA A 206 -11.92 -7.46 12.16
C ALA A 206 -13.15 -7.96 11.40
N ASN A 207 -14.27 -7.23 11.50
CA ASN A 207 -15.51 -7.55 10.79
C ASN A 207 -15.34 -7.57 9.27
N PHE A 208 -14.61 -6.59 8.70
CA PHE A 208 -14.28 -6.60 7.27
C PHE A 208 -13.45 -7.81 6.85
N ALA A 209 -12.41 -8.15 7.62
CA ALA A 209 -11.54 -9.26 7.32
C ALA A 209 -12.26 -10.63 7.41
N GLU A 210 -13.18 -10.78 8.37
CA GLU A 210 -14.02 -11.98 8.51
C GLU A 210 -15.05 -12.08 7.39
N ARG A 211 -15.73 -10.98 7.06
CA ARG A 211 -16.79 -10.95 6.04
C ARG A 211 -16.24 -11.09 4.63
N SER A 212 -15.13 -10.43 4.35
CA SER A 212 -14.52 -10.32 3.01
C SER A 212 -13.15 -10.99 2.97
N THR A 213 -13.01 -12.16 3.59
CA THR A 213 -11.74 -12.90 3.79
C THR A 213 -10.91 -13.02 2.52
N LYS A 214 -11.53 -13.34 1.38
CA LYS A 214 -10.83 -13.48 0.11
C LYS A 214 -10.22 -12.15 -0.34
N VAL A 215 -11.00 -11.08 -0.32
CA VAL A 215 -10.55 -9.74 -0.71
C VAL A 215 -9.46 -9.27 0.26
N PHE A 216 -9.68 -9.43 1.56
CA PHE A 216 -8.70 -9.08 2.57
C PHE A 216 -7.37 -9.80 2.35
N ARG A 217 -7.37 -11.12 2.16
CA ARG A 217 -6.16 -11.92 1.90
C ARG A 217 -5.47 -11.57 0.58
N GLU A 218 -6.23 -11.41 -0.51
CA GLU A 218 -5.66 -11.28 -1.85
C GLU A 218 -5.30 -9.83 -2.22
N ARG A 219 -5.92 -8.84 -1.57
CA ARG A 219 -5.80 -7.42 -1.93
C ARG A 219 -5.23 -6.54 -0.82
N THR A 220 -5.10 -7.03 0.41
CA THR A 220 -4.45 -6.26 1.49
C THR A 220 -2.97 -6.58 1.52
N GLN A 221 -2.13 -5.60 1.16
CA GLN A 221 -0.68 -5.75 1.20
C GLN A 221 -0.14 -5.83 2.63
N ARG A 222 -0.78 -5.09 3.55
CA ARG A 222 -0.49 -5.02 4.97
C ARG A 222 -1.57 -4.21 5.68
N VAL A 223 -1.69 -4.44 6.98
CA VAL A 223 -2.47 -3.58 7.89
C VAL A 223 -1.51 -2.83 8.80
N ILE A 224 -1.61 -1.49 8.81
CA ILE A 224 -0.81 -0.61 9.66
C ILE A 224 -1.70 -0.15 10.80
N LEU A 225 -1.31 -0.46 12.04
CA LEU A 225 -2.10 -0.22 13.24
C LEU A 225 -1.42 0.82 14.12
N MET A 226 -2.18 1.81 14.60
CA MET A 226 -1.75 2.65 15.72
C MET A 226 -2.10 1.93 17.03
N GLY A 227 -1.08 1.47 17.76
CA GLY A 227 -1.25 0.72 19.00
C GLY A 227 0.01 -0.06 19.38
N SER A 228 -0.09 -1.01 20.30
CA SER A 228 1.05 -1.83 20.73
C SER A 228 0.71 -3.31 20.58
N ALA A 229 1.76 -4.14 20.47
CA ALA A 229 1.68 -5.57 20.32
C ALA A 229 2.71 -6.26 21.20
N LEU A 230 2.38 -7.45 21.67
CA LEU A 230 3.24 -8.33 22.43
C LEU A 230 3.61 -9.55 21.58
N LEU A 231 4.73 -10.17 21.94
CA LEU A 231 5.18 -11.44 21.35
C LEU A 231 4.94 -12.55 22.36
N GLU A 232 4.20 -13.57 21.97
CA GLU A 232 3.93 -14.73 22.79
C GLU A 232 4.40 -16.01 22.10
N ALA A 233 4.73 -17.02 22.90
CA ALA A 233 5.00 -18.35 22.37
C ALA A 233 3.67 -18.99 21.94
N GLU A 234 3.59 -19.44 20.69
CA GLU A 234 2.44 -20.18 20.19
C GLU A 234 2.30 -21.49 20.98
N ARG A 235 1.05 -21.84 21.30
CA ARG A 235 0.72 -23.06 22.05
C ARG A 235 -0.22 -23.94 21.23
N ASP A 236 0.01 -25.25 21.28
CA ASP A 236 -0.88 -26.24 20.69
C ASP A 236 -2.19 -26.39 21.49
N GLU A 237 -3.11 -27.24 21.02
CA GLU A 237 -4.41 -27.51 21.68
C GLU A 237 -4.26 -28.03 23.13
N LEU A 238 -3.10 -28.56 23.49
CA LEU A 238 -2.77 -29.06 24.83
C LEU A 238 -1.99 -28.02 25.67
N GLY A 239 -1.87 -26.79 25.17
CA GLY A 239 -1.19 -25.68 25.84
C GLY A 239 0.34 -25.74 25.78
N ARG A 240 0.93 -26.66 25.02
CA ARG A 240 2.38 -26.85 24.93
C ARG A 240 2.98 -25.90 23.89
N PRO A 241 4.16 -25.31 24.16
CA PRO A 241 4.82 -24.42 23.20
C PRO A 241 5.14 -25.16 21.90
N THR A 242 4.73 -24.61 20.75
CA THR A 242 5.05 -25.16 19.43
C THR A 242 6.47 -24.79 18.97
N GLY A 243 7.07 -23.78 19.63
CA GLY A 243 8.33 -23.16 19.24
C GLY A 243 8.17 -21.98 18.28
N GLN A 244 6.95 -21.68 17.82
CA GLN A 244 6.66 -20.48 17.03
C GLN A 244 6.32 -19.30 17.94
N THR A 245 6.43 -18.09 17.37
CA THR A 245 6.02 -16.86 18.03
C THR A 245 4.78 -16.31 17.34
N VAL A 246 3.78 -15.97 18.13
CA VAL A 246 2.58 -15.26 17.67
C VAL A 246 2.62 -13.83 18.17
N VAL A 247 2.08 -12.93 17.36
CA VAL A 247 1.90 -11.52 17.72
C VAL A 247 0.48 -11.38 18.28
N VAL A 248 0.36 -10.75 19.44
CA VAL A 248 -0.93 -10.50 20.10
C VAL A 248 -1.09 -9.01 20.42
N PRO A 249 -2.30 -8.46 20.51
CA PRO A 249 -2.49 -7.06 20.89
C PRO A 249 -2.04 -6.81 22.34
N ASP A 250 -1.49 -5.63 22.59
CA ASP A 250 -1.12 -5.21 23.95
C ASP A 250 -2.33 -4.64 24.70
N PRO A 251 -2.75 -5.26 25.84
CA PRO A 251 -3.89 -4.81 26.62
C PRO A 251 -3.72 -3.45 27.29
N MET A 252 -2.49 -2.92 27.34
CA MET A 252 -2.22 -1.57 27.86
C MET A 252 -2.31 -0.49 26.78
N SER A 253 -2.55 -0.86 25.52
CA SER A 253 -2.68 0.08 24.41
C SER A 253 -4.12 0.55 24.24
N SER A 254 -4.35 1.87 24.19
CA SER A 254 -5.70 2.47 24.17
C SER A 254 -6.59 1.92 23.05
N ASN A 255 -6.10 1.92 21.82
CA ASN A 255 -6.88 1.47 20.64
C ASN A 255 -7.15 -0.03 20.66
N MET A 256 -6.33 -0.81 21.37
CA MET A 256 -6.51 -2.26 21.52
C MET A 256 -7.47 -2.56 22.67
N SER A 257 -7.26 -1.90 23.83
CA SER A 257 -8.03 -2.15 25.06
C SER A 257 -9.50 -1.77 24.96
N GLU A 258 -9.84 -0.85 24.05
CA GLU A 258 -11.24 -0.44 23.84
C GLU A 258 -12.13 -1.55 23.29
N ASP A 259 -11.57 -2.48 22.52
CA ASP A 259 -12.26 -3.67 22.04
C ASP A 259 -11.23 -4.80 21.87
N MET A 260 -10.80 -5.34 23.01
CA MET A 260 -9.76 -6.36 23.07
C MET A 260 -10.15 -7.62 22.29
N GLU A 261 -11.43 -8.00 22.34
CA GLU A 261 -11.91 -9.18 21.63
C GLU A 261 -11.73 -9.02 20.12
N SER A 262 -12.13 -7.88 19.57
CA SER A 262 -11.90 -7.60 18.15
C SER A 262 -10.44 -7.44 17.78
N ALA A 263 -9.62 -6.88 18.69
CA ALA A 263 -8.18 -6.80 18.49
C ALA A 263 -7.54 -8.19 18.39
N ASP A 264 -7.88 -9.10 19.31
CA ASP A 264 -7.42 -10.49 19.29
C ASP A 264 -7.86 -11.21 18.02
N ARG A 265 -9.14 -11.03 17.62
CA ARG A 265 -9.68 -11.60 16.38
C ARG A 265 -8.91 -11.10 15.16
N LEU A 266 -8.69 -9.80 15.02
CA LEU A 266 -7.97 -9.23 13.87
C LEU A 266 -6.51 -9.71 13.82
N PHE A 267 -5.80 -9.73 14.95
CA PHE A 267 -4.41 -10.17 15.00
C PHE A 267 -4.27 -11.64 14.60
N ARG A 268 -5.17 -12.50 15.11
CA ARG A 268 -5.21 -13.91 14.73
C ARG A 268 -5.51 -14.07 13.25
N LEU A 269 -6.57 -13.44 12.76
CA LEU A 269 -7.02 -13.58 11.37
C LEU A 269 -5.97 -13.07 10.37
N ALA A 270 -5.30 -11.96 10.66
CA ALA A 270 -4.23 -11.45 9.82
C ALA A 270 -3.06 -12.44 9.72
N GLN A 271 -2.66 -13.06 10.84
CA GLN A 271 -1.60 -14.07 10.86
C GLN A 271 -2.01 -15.35 10.10
N GLU A 272 -3.22 -15.85 10.33
CA GLU A 272 -3.76 -17.03 9.63
C GLU A 272 -3.87 -16.81 8.11
N LEU A 273 -4.25 -15.60 7.68
CA LEU A 273 -4.39 -15.25 6.27
C LEU A 273 -3.07 -14.78 5.64
N MET A 274 -1.98 -14.76 6.39
CA MET A 274 -0.66 -14.25 5.97
C MET A 274 -0.70 -12.79 5.48
N VAL A 275 -1.57 -11.97 6.07
CA VAL A 275 -1.62 -10.51 5.85
C VAL A 275 -0.68 -9.83 6.85
N PRO A 276 0.40 -9.16 6.40
CA PRO A 276 1.37 -8.56 7.31
C PRO A 276 0.78 -7.46 8.19
N LEU A 277 1.16 -7.44 9.48
CA LEU A 277 0.84 -6.37 10.41
C LEU A 277 2.05 -5.46 10.63
N VAL A 278 1.82 -4.15 10.65
CA VAL A 278 2.80 -3.13 11.04
C VAL A 278 2.21 -2.34 12.21
N VAL A 279 2.72 -2.54 13.41
CA VAL A 279 2.15 -1.95 14.63
C VAL A 279 3.03 -0.80 15.13
N LEU A 280 2.45 0.40 15.22
CA LEU A 280 3.13 1.62 15.63
C LEU A 280 2.74 2.01 17.06
N SER A 281 3.66 1.79 18.00
CA SER A 281 3.43 2.05 19.42
C SER A 281 3.65 3.50 19.81
N ARG A 282 3.04 3.90 20.94
CA ARG A 282 3.28 5.21 21.55
C ARG A 282 4.76 5.45 21.87
N HIS A 283 5.54 4.40 22.11
CA HIS A 283 6.97 4.54 22.40
C HIS A 283 7.73 5.03 21.16
N PHE A 284 7.30 4.60 19.97
CA PHE A 284 7.83 5.12 18.71
C PHE A 284 7.45 6.59 18.52
N THR A 285 6.20 6.97 18.74
CA THR A 285 5.77 8.37 18.56
C THR A 285 6.43 9.32 19.56
N LEU A 286 6.67 8.88 20.81
CA LEU A 286 7.43 9.64 21.80
C LEU A 286 8.88 9.88 21.39
N ALA A 287 9.54 8.91 20.74
CA ALA A 287 10.89 9.07 20.23
C ALA A 287 11.01 10.10 19.10
N LEU A 288 9.88 10.41 18.42
CA LEU A 288 9.79 11.37 17.32
C LEU A 288 9.41 12.78 17.76
N GLN A 289 9.38 13.08 19.06
CA GLN A 289 9.16 14.44 19.57
C GLN A 289 10.36 15.35 19.25
N ALA A 290 10.50 15.73 17.97
CA ALA A 290 11.51 16.63 17.46
C ALA A 290 11.05 18.10 17.46
N LEU A 291 9.80 18.38 17.81
CA LEU A 291 9.29 19.75 17.99
C LEU A 291 9.55 20.20 19.43
N PRO A 292 10.45 21.17 19.68
CA PRO A 292 10.64 21.70 21.02
C PRO A 292 9.35 22.33 21.53
N GLN A 293 8.89 21.93 22.72
CA GLN A 293 7.70 22.47 23.41
C GLN A 293 7.80 23.99 23.74
N HIS A 294 8.95 24.61 23.49
CA HIS A 294 9.18 26.04 23.70
C HIS A 294 8.58 26.89 22.57
N ARG A 295 7.26 27.10 22.52
CA ARG A 295 6.60 28.31 21.94
C ARG A 295 5.07 28.38 22.00
N TRP A 296 4.40 27.63 22.88
CA TRP A 296 2.92 27.67 22.98
C TRP A 296 2.38 28.50 24.15
N ASN A 297 3.23 29.30 24.81
CA ASN A 297 2.82 30.33 25.77
C ASN A 297 3.38 31.69 25.33
N LYS A 298 2.70 32.35 24.39
CA LYS A 298 2.66 33.81 24.23
C LYS A 298 1.33 34.21 23.63
#